data_AF-A0A7R9E3W7-F1
#
_entry.id   AF-A0A7R9E3W7-F1
#
_cell.length_a   1.000
_cell.length_b   1.000
_cell.length_c   1.000
_cell.angle_alpha   90.00
_cell.angle_beta   90.00
_cell.angle_gamma   90.00
#
_symmetry.space_group_name_H-M   'P 1'
#
loop_
_entity.id
_entity.type
_entity.pdbx_description
1 polymer ?
#
loop_
_entity_poly.entity_id
_entity_poly.type
_entity_poly.pdbx_seq_one_letter_code
_entity_poly.pdbx_strand_id
1 'polypeptide(L)'
;MLPLLDLHGVRRLDFHTSVLEELRDRLVQHINEIGQKEGKERDRKLKELLAKSFPVVRVKALRPVVMCILRNTPHIDDKYLKVLVRDRELYNDTDTEVKRQIWKDNQSLFGDEVSPLLSQYIKEKETVLFDHLNLTNLFFTPSPKVRRQGEVVQKLAHMIGNSVKLYDMVLQFLRTLFLRTRNIHYCTLRAELLMALHDLEVQDIISVDPCHKFTWCLDACIREKNVDIKRSRELQ
;
A
#
# COMPACT_ATOMS: atom_id res chain seq x y z
N MET A 1 -12.89 1.65 -45.17
CA MET A 1 -12.19 0.74 -44.25
C MET A 1 -13.17 -0.25 -43.60
N LEU A 2 -14.20 0.19 -42.87
CA LEU A 2 -15.21 -0.73 -42.27
C LEU A 2 -15.89 -1.70 -43.27
N PRO A 3 -16.31 -1.28 -44.48
CA PRO A 3 -16.92 -2.20 -45.45
C PRO A 3 -15.98 -3.29 -45.97
N LEU A 4 -14.66 -3.04 -45.97
CA LEU A 4 -13.65 -4.03 -46.35
C LEU A 4 -13.48 -5.08 -45.24
N LEU A 5 -13.53 -4.69 -43.98
CA LEU A 5 -13.45 -5.60 -42.84
C LEU A 5 -14.68 -6.53 -42.77
N ASP A 6 -15.86 -6.01 -43.10
CA ASP A 6 -17.09 -6.82 -43.18
C ASP A 6 -16.96 -7.93 -44.24
N LEU A 7 -16.32 -7.65 -45.39
CA LEU A 7 -16.06 -8.64 -46.44
C LEU A 7 -15.07 -9.73 -46.02
N HIS A 8 -14.23 -9.47 -45.01
CA HIS A 8 -13.31 -10.44 -44.44
C HIS A 8 -13.91 -11.20 -43.23
N GLY A 9 -15.22 -11.06 -42.99
CA GLY A 9 -15.92 -11.75 -41.90
C GLY A 9 -15.64 -11.20 -40.50
N VAL A 10 -14.98 -10.03 -40.40
CA VAL A 10 -14.75 -9.39 -39.10
C VAL A 10 -16.04 -8.71 -38.65
N ARG A 11 -16.56 -9.12 -37.49
CA ARG A 11 -17.73 -8.46 -36.91
C ARG A 11 -17.35 -7.04 -36.49
N ARG A 12 -18.14 -6.05 -36.89
CA ARG A 12 -17.91 -4.64 -36.52
C ARG A 12 -17.77 -4.43 -35.02
N LEU A 13 -18.53 -5.18 -34.21
CA LEU A 13 -18.43 -5.13 -32.74
C LEU A 13 -17.02 -5.50 -32.26
N ASP A 14 -16.45 -6.57 -32.80
CA ASP A 14 -15.11 -7.04 -32.41
C ASP A 14 -14.06 -5.99 -32.78
N PHE A 15 -14.15 -5.43 -33.99
CA PHE A 15 -13.27 -4.34 -34.42
C PHE A 15 -13.38 -3.09 -33.52
N HIS A 16 -14.59 -2.62 -33.24
CA HIS A 16 -14.79 -1.46 -32.38
C HIS A 16 -14.33 -1.70 -30.94
N THR A 17 -14.47 -2.93 -30.45
CA THR A 17 -13.97 -3.33 -29.12
C THR A 17 -12.45 -3.29 -29.10
N SER A 18 -11.77 -3.88 -30.09
CA SER A 18 -10.31 -3.81 -30.21
C SER A 18 -9.79 -2.38 -30.32
N VAL A 19 -10.44 -1.53 -31.13
CA VAL A 19 -10.05 -0.12 -31.25
C VAL A 19 -10.22 0.62 -29.92
N LEU A 20 -11.32 0.38 -29.20
CA LEU A 20 -11.55 0.99 -27.90
C LEU A 20 -10.48 0.58 -26.87
N GLU A 21 -10.13 -0.70 -26.83
CA GLU A 21 -9.08 -1.23 -25.93
C GLU A 21 -7.71 -0.63 -26.25
N GLU A 22 -7.31 -0.60 -27.52
CA GLU A 22 -6.05 0.01 -27.94
C GLU A 22 -5.99 1.51 -27.60
N LEU A 23 -7.08 2.25 -27.82
CA LEU A 23 -7.16 3.66 -27.45
C LEU A 23 -7.09 3.87 -25.94
N ARG A 24 -7.77 3.03 -25.16
CA ARG A 24 -7.72 3.05 -23.70
C ARG A 24 -6.29 2.84 -23.22
N ASP A 25 -5.59 1.84 -23.76
CA ASP A 25 -4.26 1.46 -23.30
C ASP A 25 -3.23 2.56 -23.65
N ARG A 26 -3.33 3.16 -24.85
CA ARG A 26 -2.52 4.33 -25.23
C ARG A 26 -2.78 5.55 -24.34
N LEU A 27 -4.04 5.80 -23.98
CA LEU A 27 -4.38 6.89 -23.06
C LEU A 27 -3.77 6.67 -21.68
N VAL A 28 -3.90 5.44 -21.13
CA VAL A 28 -3.30 5.07 -19.85
C VAL A 28 -1.77 5.26 -19.88
N GLN A 29 -1.11 4.81 -20.95
CA GLN A 29 0.32 5.01 -21.13
C GLN A 29 0.69 6.51 -21.12
N HIS A 30 -0.03 7.33 -21.89
CA HIS A 30 0.25 8.75 -21.95
C HIS A 30 -0.01 9.49 -20.63
N ILE A 31 -1.02 9.06 -19.85
CA ILE A 31 -1.27 9.60 -18.52
C ILE A 31 -0.12 9.26 -17.57
N ASN A 32 0.41 8.04 -17.63
CA ASN A 32 1.57 7.65 -16.82
C ASN A 32 2.82 8.47 -17.21
N GLU A 33 3.06 8.72 -18.49
CA GLU A 33 4.14 9.62 -18.95
C GLU A 33 3.99 11.04 -18.42
N ILE A 34 2.76 11.57 -18.36
CA ILE A 34 2.48 12.87 -17.74
C ILE A 34 2.74 12.81 -16.23
N GLY A 35 2.33 11.73 -15.57
CA GLY A 35 2.50 11.51 -14.13
C GLY A 35 3.97 11.45 -13.69
N GLN A 36 4.86 10.94 -14.54
CA GLN A 36 6.31 10.91 -14.29
C GLN A 36 6.99 12.28 -14.33
N LYS A 37 6.37 13.29 -14.96
CA LYS A 37 6.91 14.65 -14.96
C LYS A 37 6.75 15.27 -13.57
N GLU A 38 7.48 16.35 -13.30
CA GLU A 38 7.34 17.12 -12.06
C GLU A 38 6.87 18.55 -12.34
N GLY A 39 6.20 19.14 -11.34
CA GLY A 39 5.85 20.56 -11.35
C GLY A 39 4.36 20.87 -11.44
N LYS A 40 4.04 22.15 -11.24
CA LYS A 40 2.65 22.67 -11.13
C LYS A 40 1.82 22.50 -12.41
N GLU A 41 2.47 22.50 -13.57
CA GLU A 41 1.79 22.40 -14.87
C GLU A 41 1.18 21.00 -15.08
N ARG A 42 1.92 19.95 -14.68
CA ARG A 42 1.40 18.57 -14.60
C ARG A 42 0.17 18.51 -13.72
N ASP A 43 0.26 19.03 -12.49
CA ASP A 43 -0.84 18.94 -11.52
C ASP A 43 -2.11 19.60 -12.03
N ARG A 44 -1.96 20.76 -12.70
CA ARG A 44 -3.08 21.42 -13.37
C ARG A 44 -3.66 20.54 -14.46
N LYS A 45 -2.83 19.97 -15.34
CA LYS A 45 -3.27 19.11 -16.44
C LYS A 45 -3.99 17.85 -15.94
N LEU A 46 -3.48 17.19 -14.90
CA LEU A 46 -4.11 16.01 -14.30
C LEU A 46 -5.46 16.36 -13.65
N LYS A 47 -5.55 17.49 -12.95
CA LYS A 47 -6.83 17.97 -12.38
C LYS A 47 -7.87 18.30 -13.46
N GLU A 48 -7.46 18.92 -14.56
CA GLU A 48 -8.33 19.20 -15.71
C GLU A 48 -8.81 17.90 -16.38
N LEU A 49 -7.91 16.94 -16.60
CA LEU A 49 -8.25 15.62 -17.15
C LEU A 49 -9.21 14.88 -16.22
N LEU A 50 -8.96 14.90 -14.92
CA LEU A 50 -9.82 14.28 -13.91
C LEU A 50 -11.21 14.90 -13.95
N ALA A 51 -11.33 16.23 -13.99
CA ALA A 51 -12.62 16.91 -14.04
C ALA A 51 -13.45 16.52 -15.27
N LYS A 52 -12.80 16.34 -16.43
CA LYS A 52 -13.47 15.95 -17.68
C LYS A 52 -13.84 14.47 -17.74
N SER A 53 -13.02 13.60 -17.16
CA SER A 53 -13.16 12.14 -17.27
C SER A 53 -13.91 11.49 -16.11
N PHE A 54 -13.96 12.12 -14.93
CA PHE A 54 -14.65 11.56 -13.76
C PHE A 54 -16.15 11.26 -13.98
N PRO A 55 -16.93 12.04 -14.75
CA PRO A 55 -18.33 11.71 -15.02
C PRO A 55 -18.55 10.32 -15.63
N VAL A 56 -17.55 9.79 -16.36
CA VAL A 56 -17.62 8.47 -16.98
C VAL A 56 -17.00 7.35 -16.14
N VAL A 57 -16.65 7.59 -14.86
CA VAL A 57 -16.01 6.58 -13.97
C VAL A 57 -16.82 5.29 -13.81
N ARG A 58 -18.15 5.38 -13.94
CA ARG A 58 -19.06 4.22 -13.87
C ARG A 58 -19.04 3.36 -15.13
N VAL A 59 -18.54 3.88 -16.25
CA VAL A 59 -18.42 3.15 -17.51
C VAL A 59 -17.19 2.23 -17.43
N LYS A 60 -17.42 0.92 -17.26
CA LYS A 60 -16.36 -0.08 -17.05
C LYS A 60 -15.23 -0.03 -18.09
N ALA A 61 -15.57 0.20 -19.36
CA ALA A 61 -14.57 0.28 -20.43
C ALA A 61 -13.61 1.47 -20.30
N LEU A 62 -14.06 2.59 -19.71
CA LEU A 62 -13.27 3.82 -19.54
C LEU A 62 -12.72 3.98 -18.12
N ARG A 63 -13.21 3.20 -17.16
CA ARG A 63 -12.78 3.23 -15.76
C ARG A 63 -11.25 3.15 -15.58
N PRO A 64 -10.50 2.28 -16.30
CA PRO A 64 -9.05 2.22 -16.16
C PRO A 64 -8.33 3.55 -16.43
N VAL A 65 -8.86 4.35 -17.36
CA VAL A 65 -8.32 5.69 -17.66
C VAL A 65 -8.52 6.62 -16.46
N VAL A 66 -9.72 6.63 -15.87
CA VAL A 66 -10.02 7.46 -14.69
C VAL A 66 -9.19 7.04 -13.49
N MET A 67 -9.05 5.74 -13.25
CA MET A 67 -8.23 5.21 -12.15
C MET A 67 -6.75 5.58 -12.33
N CYS A 68 -6.22 5.49 -13.55
CA CYS A 68 -4.86 5.92 -13.87
C CYS A 68 -4.65 7.42 -13.60
N ILE A 69 -5.61 8.29 -13.93
CA ILE A 69 -5.54 9.73 -13.62
C ILE A 69 -5.54 9.95 -12.10
N LEU A 70 -6.45 9.28 -11.38
CA LEU A 70 -6.54 9.38 -9.92
C LEU A 70 -5.21 8.98 -9.25
N ARG A 71 -4.63 7.84 -9.64
CA ARG A 71 -3.35 7.36 -9.12
C ARG A 71 -2.21 8.36 -9.32
N ASN A 72 -2.15 9.01 -10.48
CA ASN A 72 -1.11 9.98 -10.79
C ASN A 72 -1.38 11.37 -10.19
N THR A 73 -2.56 11.61 -9.61
CA THR A 73 -2.94 12.91 -9.03
C THR A 73 -2.49 13.00 -7.56
N PRO A 74 -1.53 13.89 -7.21
CA PRO A 74 -0.99 13.94 -5.85
C PRO A 74 -2.00 14.33 -4.78
N HIS A 75 -2.93 15.24 -5.13
CA HIS A 75 -3.98 15.72 -4.25
C HIS A 75 -5.32 15.70 -4.99
N ILE A 76 -6.20 14.78 -4.59
CA ILE A 76 -7.53 14.59 -5.16
C ILE A 76 -8.55 15.35 -4.32
N ASP A 77 -9.44 16.09 -4.97
CA ASP A 77 -10.50 16.81 -4.26
C ASP A 77 -11.50 15.84 -3.59
N ASP A 78 -11.90 16.13 -2.35
CA ASP A 78 -12.82 15.32 -1.54
C ASP A 78 -14.12 14.92 -2.25
N LYS A 79 -14.62 15.76 -3.16
CA LYS A 79 -15.83 15.47 -3.94
C LYS A 79 -15.70 14.16 -4.72
N TYR A 80 -14.51 13.84 -5.23
CA TYR A 80 -14.25 12.62 -5.98
C TYR A 80 -14.08 11.43 -5.04
N LEU A 81 -13.31 11.60 -3.95
CA LEU A 81 -13.09 10.57 -2.94
C LEU A 81 -14.41 10.09 -2.32
N LYS A 82 -15.34 11.02 -2.03
CA LYS A 82 -16.68 10.68 -1.51
C LYS A 82 -17.49 9.81 -2.48
N VAL A 83 -17.34 9.98 -3.79
CA VAL A 83 -18.01 9.11 -4.77
C VAL A 83 -17.38 7.73 -4.79
N LEU A 84 -16.04 7.64 -4.72
CA LEU A 84 -15.33 6.36 -4.67
C LEU A 84 -15.70 5.56 -3.42
N VAL A 85 -15.78 6.19 -2.24
CA VAL A 85 -16.16 5.51 -0.99
C VAL A 85 -17.61 5.00 -1.01
N ARG A 86 -18.52 5.71 -1.68
CA ARG A 86 -19.94 5.32 -1.74
C ARG A 86 -20.19 4.10 -2.60
N ASP A 87 -19.30 3.80 -3.55
CA ASP A 87 -19.46 2.71 -4.49
C ASP A 87 -18.35 1.66 -4.28
N ARG A 88 -18.74 0.49 -3.78
CA ARG A 88 -17.81 -0.59 -3.44
C ARG A 88 -17.02 -1.11 -4.64
N GLU A 89 -17.62 -1.13 -5.83
CA GLU A 89 -16.91 -1.60 -7.04
C GLU A 89 -15.82 -0.59 -7.42
N LEU A 90 -16.13 0.71 -7.39
CA LEU A 90 -15.15 1.76 -7.65
C LEU A 90 -14.04 1.79 -6.60
N TYR A 91 -14.38 1.65 -5.32
CA TYR A 91 -13.39 1.61 -4.25
C TYR A 91 -12.43 0.43 -4.43
N ASN A 92 -12.93 -0.76 -4.74
CA ASN A 92 -12.09 -1.94 -4.91
C ASN A 92 -11.09 -1.78 -6.08
N ASP A 93 -11.54 -1.18 -7.17
CA ASP A 93 -10.74 -0.93 -8.38
C ASP A 93 -9.68 0.18 -8.23
N THR A 94 -9.71 0.95 -7.13
CA THR A 94 -8.73 2.02 -6.91
C THR A 94 -7.38 1.49 -6.43
N ASP A 95 -6.31 2.09 -6.94
CA ASP A 95 -4.95 1.84 -6.49
C ASP A 95 -4.72 2.29 -5.03
N THR A 96 -3.76 1.66 -4.37
CA THR A 96 -3.40 1.95 -2.96
C THR A 96 -3.04 3.43 -2.75
N GLU A 97 -2.41 4.09 -3.72
CA GLU A 97 -2.08 5.53 -3.70
C GLU A 97 -3.31 6.41 -3.48
N VAL A 98 -4.42 6.06 -4.14
CA VAL A 98 -5.71 6.75 -4.03
C VAL A 98 -6.37 6.41 -2.70
N LYS A 99 -6.37 5.12 -2.33
CA LYS A 99 -6.90 4.66 -1.05
C LYS A 99 -6.20 5.31 0.14
N ARG A 100 -4.89 5.55 0.07
CA ARG A 100 -4.14 6.31 1.10
C ARG A 100 -4.71 7.69 1.34
N GLN A 101 -5.16 8.40 0.30
CA GLN A 101 -5.81 9.70 0.47
C GLN A 101 -7.17 9.56 1.15
N ILE A 102 -7.94 8.50 0.85
CA ILE A 102 -9.22 8.21 1.51
C ILE A 102 -9.02 7.85 2.98
N TRP A 103 -8.07 6.97 3.28
CA TRP A 103 -7.79 6.45 4.61
C TRP A 103 -7.30 7.50 5.59
N LYS A 104 -6.57 8.52 5.11
CA LYS A 104 -6.10 9.64 5.94
C LYS A 104 -7.24 10.28 6.73
N ASP A 105 -8.43 10.38 6.16
CA ASP A 105 -9.57 11.05 6.80
C ASP A 105 -10.70 10.08 7.21
N ASN A 106 -10.55 8.79 6.91
CA ASN A 106 -11.51 7.74 7.28
C ASN A 106 -10.82 6.61 8.05
N GLN A 107 -10.60 6.82 9.34
CA GLN A 107 -9.90 5.86 10.21
C GLN A 107 -10.62 4.51 10.30
N SER A 108 -11.97 4.47 10.31
CA SER A 108 -12.73 3.22 10.37
C SER A 108 -12.47 2.36 9.14
N LEU A 109 -12.54 2.96 7.95
CA LEU A 109 -12.30 2.26 6.69
C LEU A 109 -10.87 1.71 6.62
N PHE A 110 -9.88 2.49 7.07
CA PHE A 110 -8.51 1.99 7.15
C PHE A 110 -8.36 0.86 8.16
N GLY A 111 -9.04 0.95 9.30
CA GLY A 111 -9.10 -0.11 10.30
C GLY A 111 -9.67 -1.42 9.74
N ASP A 112 -10.73 -1.33 8.93
CA ASP A 112 -11.36 -2.50 8.29
C ASP A 112 -10.41 -3.20 7.29
N GLU A 113 -9.54 -2.46 6.60
CA GLU A 113 -8.53 -3.02 5.69
C GLU A 113 -7.32 -3.62 6.44
N VAL A 114 -6.89 -2.97 7.53
CA VAL A 114 -5.71 -3.37 8.30
C VAL A 114 -6.02 -4.52 9.28
N SER A 115 -7.19 -4.55 9.88
CA SER A 115 -7.55 -5.53 10.92
C SER A 115 -7.41 -7.00 10.45
N PRO A 116 -7.79 -7.40 9.23
CA PRO A 116 -7.57 -8.75 8.73
C PRO A 116 -6.08 -9.11 8.66
N LEU A 117 -5.22 -8.16 8.25
CA LEU A 117 -3.77 -8.35 8.18
C LEU A 117 -3.18 -8.55 9.58
N LEU A 118 -3.60 -7.74 10.55
CA LEU A 118 -3.14 -7.88 11.94
C LEU A 118 -3.52 -9.24 12.52
N SER A 119 -4.76 -9.68 12.30
CA SER A 119 -5.22 -11.01 12.73
C SER A 119 -4.47 -12.15 12.03
N GLN A 120 -4.22 -12.01 10.73
CA GLN A 120 -3.45 -12.96 9.94
C GLN A 120 -2.03 -13.11 10.50
N TYR A 121 -1.34 -12.01 10.76
CA TYR A 121 0.03 -12.04 11.30
C TYR A 121 0.10 -12.80 12.63
N ILE A 122 -0.82 -12.54 13.55
CA ILE A 122 -0.84 -13.24 14.84
C ILE A 122 -1.07 -14.74 14.64
N LYS A 123 -2.04 -15.11 13.79
CA LYS A 123 -2.33 -16.51 13.49
C LYS A 123 -1.12 -17.23 12.86
N GLU A 124 -0.38 -16.56 11.98
CA GLU A 124 0.85 -17.11 11.39
C GLU A 124 1.93 -17.34 12.46
N LYS A 125 2.12 -16.38 13.38
CA LYS A 125 3.09 -16.51 14.47
C LYS A 125 2.73 -17.62 15.45
N GLU A 126 1.45 -17.72 15.83
CA GLU A 126 0.96 -18.79 16.69
C GLU A 126 1.11 -20.15 16.01
N THR A 127 0.79 -20.25 14.72
CA THR A 127 0.96 -21.49 13.95
C THR A 127 2.41 -21.96 13.97
N VAL A 128 3.38 -21.08 13.73
CA VAL A 128 4.81 -21.42 13.80
C VAL A 128 5.25 -21.78 15.22
N LEU A 129 4.70 -21.13 16.25
CA LEU A 129 5.02 -21.42 17.65
C LEU A 129 4.54 -22.81 18.08
N PHE A 130 3.36 -23.24 17.61
CA PHE A 130 2.72 -24.51 17.97
C PHE A 130 2.97 -25.62 16.94
N ASP A 131 3.74 -25.38 15.87
CA ASP A 131 4.11 -26.39 14.90
C ASP A 131 5.18 -27.33 15.49
N HIS A 132 4.76 -28.51 15.93
CA HIS A 132 5.64 -29.53 16.50
C HIS A 132 6.33 -30.43 15.45
N LEU A 133 6.00 -30.26 14.16
CA LEU A 133 6.51 -31.10 13.08
C LEU A 133 7.69 -30.45 12.35
N ASN A 134 7.81 -29.12 12.42
CA ASN A 134 8.76 -28.35 11.63
C ASN A 134 9.98 -27.90 12.45
N LEU A 135 10.88 -28.85 12.72
CA LEU A 135 12.10 -28.64 13.53
C LEU A 135 13.15 -27.73 12.86
N THR A 136 12.99 -27.38 11.59
CA THR A 136 13.93 -26.55 10.81
C THR A 136 13.57 -25.06 10.79
N ASN A 137 12.30 -24.71 10.97
CA ASN A 137 11.80 -23.32 10.99
C ASN A 137 11.26 -22.94 12.38
N LEU A 138 12.11 -23.06 13.39
CA LEU A 138 11.77 -22.67 14.76
C LEU A 138 11.42 -21.18 14.85
N PHE A 139 10.48 -20.82 15.72
CA PHE A 139 10.00 -19.44 15.89
C PHE A 139 11.09 -18.36 16.01
N PHE A 140 12.23 -18.69 16.62
CA PHE A 140 13.35 -17.76 16.87
C PHE A 140 14.47 -17.81 15.82
N THR A 141 14.44 -18.74 14.86
CA THR A 141 15.52 -18.87 13.87
C THR A 141 15.49 -17.85 12.73
N PRO A 142 14.34 -17.30 12.28
CA PRO A 142 14.35 -16.34 11.17
C PRO A 142 15.11 -15.08 11.54
N SER A 143 16.05 -14.67 10.68
CA SER A 143 16.76 -13.42 10.85
C SER A 143 15.78 -12.23 10.77
N PRO A 144 16.10 -11.08 11.41
CA PRO A 144 15.23 -9.89 11.32
C PRO A 144 14.87 -9.51 9.88
N LYS A 145 15.82 -9.63 8.95
CA LYS A 145 15.60 -9.34 7.53
C LYS A 145 14.55 -10.26 6.90
N VAL A 146 14.60 -11.56 7.19
CA VAL A 146 13.63 -12.53 6.67
C VAL A 146 12.24 -12.26 7.23
N ARG A 147 12.12 -11.95 8.53
CA ARG A 147 10.82 -11.69 9.15
C ARG A 147 10.08 -10.51 8.51
N ARG A 148 10.81 -9.47 8.11
CA ARG A 148 10.24 -8.29 7.43
C ARG A 148 9.74 -8.57 6.02
N GLN A 149 10.23 -9.63 5.37
CA GLN A 149 9.75 -10.04 4.04
C GLN A 149 8.41 -10.80 4.11
N GLY A 150 7.84 -10.98 5.31
CA GLY A 150 6.52 -11.56 5.48
C GLY A 150 5.45 -10.76 4.75
N GLU A 151 4.50 -11.47 4.15
CA GLU A 151 3.45 -10.90 3.31
C GLU A 151 2.67 -9.78 4.03
N VAL A 152 2.30 -10.00 5.29
CA VAL A 152 1.58 -9.00 6.08
C VAL A 152 2.41 -7.72 6.28
N VAL A 153 3.69 -7.85 6.63
CA VAL A 153 4.56 -6.70 6.89
C VAL A 153 4.73 -5.87 5.62
N GLN A 154 4.99 -6.53 4.49
CA GLN A 154 5.14 -5.86 3.19
C GLN A 154 3.83 -5.18 2.73
N LYS A 155 2.68 -5.85 2.91
CA LYS A 155 1.37 -5.25 2.62
C LYS A 155 1.10 -4.02 3.47
N LEU A 156 1.36 -4.08 4.78
CA LEU A 156 1.19 -2.93 5.68
C LEU A 156 2.12 -1.77 5.29
N ALA A 157 3.39 -2.06 5.02
CA ALA A 157 4.35 -1.05 4.57
C ALA A 157 3.88 -0.37 3.27
N HIS A 158 3.42 -1.15 2.29
CA HIS A 158 2.85 -0.63 1.05
C HIS A 158 1.59 0.22 1.28
N MET A 159 0.67 -0.23 2.15
CA MET A 159 -0.54 0.53 2.50
C MET A 159 -0.23 1.86 3.17
N ILE A 160 0.81 1.93 4.00
CA ILE A 160 1.23 3.16 4.68
C ILE A 160 1.95 4.12 3.72
N GLY A 161 2.87 3.59 2.90
CA GLY A 161 3.74 4.40 2.05
C GLY A 161 4.48 5.47 2.87
N ASN A 162 4.44 6.72 2.42
CA ASN A 162 5.12 7.84 3.10
C ASN A 162 4.20 8.61 4.07
N SER A 163 3.01 8.08 4.38
CA SER A 163 2.02 8.78 5.17
C SER A 163 2.22 8.56 6.67
N VAL A 164 2.83 9.54 7.35
CA VAL A 164 3.01 9.54 8.82
C VAL A 164 1.67 9.33 9.55
N LYS A 165 0.59 9.97 9.09
CA LYS A 165 -0.75 9.80 9.67
C LYS A 165 -1.26 8.35 9.61
N LEU A 166 -0.99 7.64 8.51
CA LEU A 166 -1.38 6.22 8.37
C LEU A 166 -0.51 5.32 9.24
N TYR A 167 0.78 5.61 9.32
CA TYR A 167 1.69 4.94 10.22
C TYR A 167 1.22 5.04 11.68
N ASP A 168 0.93 6.26 12.14
CA ASP A 168 0.45 6.51 13.50
C ASP A 168 -0.87 5.79 13.80
N MET A 169 -1.79 5.73 12.83
CA MET A 169 -3.02 4.95 12.97
C MET A 169 -2.74 3.46 13.18
N VAL A 170 -1.83 2.87 12.39
CA VAL A 170 -1.43 1.46 12.60
C VAL A 170 -0.80 1.28 13.97
N LEU A 171 0.08 2.18 14.41
CA LEU A 171 0.66 2.12 15.75
C LEU A 171 -0.38 2.20 16.86
N GLN A 172 -1.41 3.04 16.70
CA GLN A 172 -2.52 3.15 17.62
C GLN A 172 -3.33 1.84 17.68
N PHE A 173 -3.59 1.21 16.53
CA PHE A 173 -4.25 -0.10 16.47
C PHE A 173 -3.42 -1.18 17.17
N LEU A 174 -2.12 -1.27 16.88
CA LEU A 174 -1.21 -2.23 17.52
C LEU A 174 -1.17 -2.02 19.04
N ARG A 175 -1.08 -0.78 19.51
CA ARG A 175 -1.12 -0.45 20.94
C ARG A 175 -2.44 -0.89 21.58
N THR A 176 -3.55 -0.57 20.94
CA THR A 176 -4.89 -0.91 21.45
C THR A 176 -5.06 -2.43 21.55
N LEU A 177 -4.65 -3.17 20.51
CA LEU A 177 -4.70 -4.62 20.49
C LEU A 177 -3.79 -5.23 21.55
N PHE A 178 -2.56 -4.76 21.68
CA PHE A 178 -1.63 -5.21 22.73
C PHE A 178 -2.19 -5.00 24.14
N LEU A 179 -2.73 -3.80 24.43
CA LEU A 179 -3.28 -3.52 25.76
C LEU A 179 -4.49 -4.41 26.09
N ARG A 180 -5.29 -4.75 25.07
CA ARG A 180 -6.47 -5.62 25.21
C ARG A 180 -6.12 -7.10 25.34
N THR A 181 -5.24 -7.63 24.49
CA THR A 181 -4.98 -9.07 24.39
C THR A 181 -3.73 -9.51 25.14
N ARG A 182 -2.83 -8.58 25.47
CA ARG A 182 -1.47 -8.83 25.98
C ARG A 182 -0.60 -9.67 25.05
N ASN A 183 -0.97 -9.80 23.77
CA ASN A 183 -0.18 -10.54 22.80
C ASN A 183 1.05 -9.73 22.36
N ILE A 184 2.24 -10.21 22.74
CA ILE A 184 3.52 -9.53 22.53
C ILE A 184 3.89 -9.45 21.03
N HIS A 185 3.32 -10.31 20.18
CA HIS A 185 3.61 -10.32 18.74
C HIS A 185 3.18 -9.01 18.05
N TYR A 186 2.26 -8.22 18.63
CA TYR A 186 1.99 -6.87 18.13
C TYR A 186 3.18 -5.91 18.29
N CYS A 187 3.98 -6.07 19.35
CA CYS A 187 5.22 -5.32 19.54
C CYS A 187 6.29 -5.76 18.52
N THR A 188 6.38 -7.07 18.26
CA THR A 188 7.24 -7.60 17.19
C THR A 188 6.84 -7.03 15.83
N LEU A 189 5.54 -7.02 15.52
CA LEU A 189 5.02 -6.45 14.27
C LEU A 189 5.35 -4.96 14.15
N ARG A 190 5.25 -4.18 15.24
CA ARG A 190 5.67 -2.76 15.24
C ARG A 190 7.14 -2.62 14.81
N ALA A 191 8.03 -3.38 15.44
CA ALA A 191 9.45 -3.32 15.14
C ALA A 191 9.76 -3.77 13.71
N GLU A 192 9.14 -4.86 13.25
CA GLU A 192 9.28 -5.37 11.88
C GLU A 192 8.78 -4.36 10.85
N LEU A 193 7.63 -3.72 11.09
CA LEU A 193 7.06 -2.72 10.22
C LEU A 193 7.93 -1.45 10.14
N LEU A 194 8.41 -0.95 11.28
CA LEU A 194 9.31 0.21 11.32
C LEU A 194 10.59 -0.05 10.53
N MET A 195 11.20 -1.22 10.73
CA MET A 195 12.41 -1.59 10.01
C MET A 195 12.13 -1.93 8.53
N ALA A 196 10.91 -2.32 8.16
CA ALA A 196 10.53 -2.52 6.75
C ALA A 196 10.41 -1.16 6.04
N LEU A 197 9.85 -0.15 6.71
CA LEU A 197 9.82 1.23 6.22
C LEU A 197 11.22 1.86 6.17
N HIS A 198 12.11 1.48 7.10
CA HIS A 198 13.54 1.79 7.00
C HIS A 198 14.19 1.21 5.74
N ASP A 199 13.95 -0.07 5.45
CA ASP A 199 14.50 -0.72 4.25
C ASP A 199 13.95 -0.10 2.95
N LEU A 200 12.79 0.56 3.00
CA LEU A 200 12.19 1.35 1.91
C LEU A 200 12.61 2.83 1.89
N GLU A 201 13.51 3.23 2.79
CA GLU A 201 14.06 4.59 2.90
C GLU A 201 13.00 5.69 3.13
N VAL A 202 11.90 5.38 3.83
CA VAL A 202 10.81 6.33 4.11
C VAL A 202 11.19 7.30 5.23
N GLN A 203 11.99 8.33 4.90
CA GLN A 203 12.55 9.28 5.87
C GLN A 203 11.49 10.05 6.68
N ASP A 204 10.33 10.32 6.08
CA ASP A 204 9.21 11.01 6.74
C ASP A 204 8.74 10.30 8.02
N ILE A 205 8.87 8.96 8.06
CA ILE A 205 8.48 8.14 9.22
C ILE A 205 9.68 7.85 10.12
N ILE A 206 10.81 7.49 9.52
CA ILE A 206 12.02 7.06 10.25
C ILE A 206 12.57 8.18 11.14
N SER A 207 12.51 9.43 10.66
CA SER A 207 13.04 10.59 11.38
C SER A 207 12.18 11.00 12.59
N VAL A 208 10.91 10.62 12.61
CA VAL A 208 9.95 11.00 13.66
C VAL A 208 9.68 9.88 14.67
N ASP A 209 9.87 8.61 14.30
CA ASP A 209 9.63 7.50 15.24
C ASP A 209 10.77 7.40 16.28
N PRO A 210 10.47 7.56 17.59
CA PRO A 210 11.49 7.56 18.63
C PRO A 210 12.12 6.19 18.87
N CYS A 211 11.45 5.10 18.48
CA CYS A 211 11.95 3.74 18.62
C CYS A 211 12.85 3.33 17.45
N HIS A 212 13.02 4.17 16.42
CA HIS A 212 13.80 3.82 15.23
C HIS A 212 15.25 3.47 15.58
N LYS A 213 15.98 4.37 16.25
CA LYS A 213 17.38 4.15 16.62
C LYS A 213 17.54 2.90 17.48
N PHE A 214 16.68 2.72 18.48
CA PHE A 214 16.68 1.54 19.33
C PHE A 214 16.48 0.25 18.52
N THR A 215 15.46 0.21 17.66
CA THR A 215 15.14 -0.99 16.87
C THR A 215 16.26 -1.32 15.89
N TRP A 216 16.86 -0.31 15.27
CA TRP A 216 17.99 -0.46 14.35
C TRP A 216 19.24 -1.01 15.05
N CYS A 217 19.61 -0.44 16.21
CA CYS A 217 20.73 -0.93 17.02
C CYS A 217 20.47 -2.36 17.51
N LEU A 218 19.24 -2.68 17.92
CA LEU A 218 18.85 -4.02 18.35
C LEU A 218 19.00 -5.04 17.21
N ASP A 219 18.52 -4.71 16.01
CA ASP A 219 18.67 -5.56 14.83
C ASP A 219 20.15 -5.83 14.49
N ALA A 220 21.01 -4.83 14.64
CA ALA A 220 22.45 -4.97 14.46
C ALA A 220 23.06 -5.94 15.49
N CYS A 221 22.68 -5.81 16.76
CA CYS A 221 23.12 -6.72 17.82
C CYS A 221 22.66 -8.17 17.58
N ILE A 222 21.41 -8.37 17.17
CA ILE A 222 20.87 -9.71 16.87
C ILE A 222 21.63 -10.34 15.70
N ARG A 223 21.90 -9.56 14.65
CA ARG A 223 22.64 -10.05 13.47
C ARG A 223 24.07 -10.46 13.82
N GLU A 224 24.75 -9.66 14.62
CA GLU A 224 26.15 -9.92 15.01
C GLU A 224 26.30 -10.87 16.19
N LYS A 225 25.18 -11.25 16.83
CA LYS A 225 25.14 -12.10 18.04
C LYS A 225 26.05 -11.55 19.15
N ASN A 226 26.25 -10.24 19.20
CA ASN A 226 27.13 -9.56 20.13
C ASN A 226 26.56 -8.18 20.50
N VAL A 227 26.72 -7.81 21.77
CA VAL A 227 26.35 -6.50 22.29
C VAL A 227 27.62 -5.88 22.90
N ASP A 228 28.29 -5.04 22.12
CA ASP A 228 29.45 -4.29 22.61
C ASP A 228 29.00 -3.11 23.50
N ILE A 229 29.88 -2.64 24.39
CA ILE A 229 29.67 -1.55 25.34
C ILE A 229 29.19 -0.27 24.64
N LYS A 230 29.69 0.01 23.42
CA LYS A 230 29.23 1.15 22.61
C LYS A 230 27.76 1.02 22.23
N ARG A 231 27.32 -0.16 21.79
CA ARG A 231 25.92 -0.43 21.43
C ARG A 231 25.01 -0.51 22.64
N SER A 232 25.51 -1.02 23.76
CA SER A 232 24.78 -1.00 25.03
C SER A 232 24.45 0.43 25.48
N ARG A 233 25.35 1.40 25.27
CA ARG A 233 25.09 2.82 25.55
C ARG A 233 24.10 3.46 24.58
N GLU A 234 24.00 2.96 23.34
CA GLU A 234 23.01 3.43 22.36
C GLU A 234 21.61 2.85 22.57
N LEU A 235 21.50 1.78 23.36
CA LEU A 235 20.24 1.11 23.73
C LEU A 235 19.64 1.63 25.04
N GLN A 236 20.36 2.49 25.80
CA GLN A 236 19.89 3.20 27.00
C GLN A 236 19.17 4.49 26.62
#